data_AF-A0A6L2MIH8-F1
#
_entry.id   AF-A0A6L2MIH8-F1
#
_cell.length_a   1.000
_cell.length_b   1.000
_cell.length_c   1.000
_cell.angle_alpha   90.00
_cell.angle_beta   90.00
_cell.angle_gamma   90.00
#
_symmetry.space_group_name_H-M   'P 1'
#
loop_
_entity.id
_entity.type
_entity.pdbx_description
1 polymer ?
#
loop_
_entity_poly.entity_id
_entity_poly.type
_entity_poly.pdbx_seq_one_letter_code
_entity_poly.pdbx_strand_id
1 'polypeptide(L)'
;MFSDKVLKFTGSGKMKNRILIITHFAIYLVDPETHSLKRRIALAAVEKLCLSELSDNFFAVIVPTEYDLLLATTRKTEIVTVLVESMKTTSNYELELHLSNSFEYHAASDIIKEIQFEEAKGGVKTKIVNK
;
A
#
# COMPACT_ATOMS: atom_id res chain seq x y z
N MET A 1 -4.11 9.55 -13.87
CA MET A 1 -2.77 9.71 -13.25
C MET A 1 -2.92 10.44 -11.92
N PHE A 2 -2.21 10.02 -10.87
CA PHE A 2 -2.32 10.57 -9.51
C PHE A 2 -0.93 10.70 -8.89
N SER A 3 -0.72 11.70 -8.03
CA SER A 3 0.50 11.83 -7.24
C SER A 3 0.20 12.42 -5.87
N ASP A 4 0.77 11.85 -4.82
CA ASP A 4 0.64 12.38 -3.46
C ASP A 4 1.75 11.90 -2.52
N LYS A 5 1.90 12.56 -1.36
CA LYS A 5 2.79 12.13 -0.29
C LYS A 5 2.15 11.00 0.50
N VAL A 6 2.94 9.96 0.79
CA VAL A 6 2.54 8.82 1.61
C VAL A 6 3.63 8.48 2.62
N LEU A 7 3.24 7.87 3.74
CA LEU A 7 4.16 7.23 4.66
C LEU A 7 4.34 5.77 4.27
N LYS A 8 5.58 5.38 3.95
CA LYS A 8 5.96 3.98 3.71
C LYS A 8 6.51 3.36 4.98
N PHE A 9 6.01 2.17 5.33
CA PHE A 9 6.58 1.34 6.40
C PHE A 9 7.59 0.35 5.80
N THR A 10 8.77 0.26 6.41
CA THR A 10 9.84 -0.63 5.95
C THR A 10 9.87 -1.94 6.74
N GLY A 11 10.55 -2.97 6.22
CA GLY A 11 10.80 -4.22 6.95
C GLY A 11 11.42 -4.00 8.34
N SER A 12 12.28 -2.99 8.51
CA SER A 12 12.84 -2.65 9.82
C SER A 12 11.90 -1.87 10.74
N GLY A 13 10.65 -1.60 10.33
CA GLY A 13 9.68 -0.80 11.08
C GLY A 13 9.85 0.72 10.97
N LYS A 14 10.85 1.21 10.22
CA LYS A 14 11.02 2.67 10.01
C LYS A 14 9.93 3.19 9.07
N MET A 15 9.38 4.35 9.41
CA MET A 15 8.50 5.13 8.56
C MET A 15 9.33 6.05 7.66
N LYS A 16 9.02 6.09 6.37
CA LYS A 16 9.70 6.94 5.39
C LYS A 16 8.68 7.70 4.55
N ASN A 17 8.82 9.01 4.46
CA ASN A 17 8.04 9.83 3.52
C ASN A 17 8.41 9.47 2.08
N ARG A 18 7.40 9.25 1.24
CA ARG A 18 7.58 8.98 -0.19
C ARG A 18 6.55 9.78 -0.99
N ILE A 19 6.91 10.13 -2.22
CA ILE A 19 5.94 10.58 -3.21
C ILE A 19 5.48 9.31 -3.95
N LEU A 20 4.21 8.99 -3.82
CA LEU A 20 3.54 7.95 -4.59
C LEU A 20 3.05 8.55 -5.89
N ILE A 21 3.44 7.97 -7.02
CA ILE A 21 2.93 8.36 -8.34
C ILE A 21 2.25 7.13 -8.96
N ILE A 22 1.01 7.28 -9.39
CA ILE A 22 0.23 6.23 -10.04
C ILE A 22 -0.03 6.66 -11.47
N THR A 23 0.44 5.83 -12.40
CA THR A 23 0.24 5.97 -13.84
C THR A 23 -0.63 4.84 -14.36
N HIS A 24 -0.92 4.82 -15.66
CA HIS A 24 -1.65 3.72 -16.29
C HIS A 24 -0.87 2.41 -16.37
N PHE A 25 0.44 2.41 -16.06
CA PHE A 25 1.31 1.24 -16.25
C PHE A 25 1.95 0.76 -14.96
N ALA A 26 2.22 1.67 -14.02
CA ALA A 26 2.98 1.37 -12.82
C ALA A 26 2.72 2.36 -11.68
N ILE A 27 3.02 1.89 -10.48
CA ILE A 27 3.19 2.65 -9.25
C ILE A 27 4.67 2.99 -9.07
N TYR A 28 4.97 4.24 -8.74
CA TYR A 28 6.32 4.70 -8.46
C TYR A 28 6.40 5.26 -7.04
N LEU A 29 7.48 4.92 -6.34
CA LEU A 29 7.84 5.54 -5.06
C LEU A 29 9.10 6.36 -5.26
N VAL A 30 8.97 7.67 -5.12
CA VAL A 30 10.07 8.62 -5.22
C VAL A 30 10.42 9.13 -3.83
N ASP A 31 11.71 9.27 -3.58
CA ASP A 31 12.21 9.87 -2.35
C ASP A 31 12.18 11.41 -2.48
N PRO A 32 11.44 12.12 -1.62
CA PRO A 32 11.22 13.56 -1.78
C PRO A 32 12.47 14.40 -1.51
N GLU A 33 13.46 13.88 -0.79
CA GLU A 33 14.68 14.62 -0.45
C GLU A 33 15.72 14.51 -1.56
N THR A 34 15.87 13.29 -2.10
CA THR A 34 16.89 12.99 -3.12
C THR A 34 16.34 13.03 -4.55
N HIS A 35 15.03 13.20 -4.73
CA HIS A 35 14.31 13.06 -6.00
C HIS A 35 14.59 11.75 -6.75
N SER A 36 15.09 10.74 -6.04
CA SER A 36 15.49 9.47 -6.64
C SER A 36 14.32 8.48 -6.65
N LEU A 37 14.16 7.76 -7.76
CA LEU A 37 13.23 6.65 -7.86
C LEU A 37 13.69 5.52 -6.93
N LYS A 38 12.87 5.16 -5.95
CA LYS A 38 13.16 4.08 -4.99
C LYS A 38 12.56 2.76 -5.38
N ARG A 39 11.40 2.78 -6.04
CA ARG A 39 10.73 1.55 -6.51
C ARG A 39 9.77 1.88 -7.63
N ARG A 40 9.68 0.97 -8.59
CA ARG A 40 8.66 0.95 -9.65
C ARG A 40 8.01 -0.42 -9.62
N ILE A 41 6.68 -0.46 -9.51
CA ILE A 41 5.88 -1.68 -9.49
C ILE A 41 4.94 -1.61 -10.68
N ALA A 42 5.05 -2.56 -11.62
CA ALA A 42 4.10 -2.64 -12.71
C ALA A 42 2.70 -2.94 -12.16
N LEU A 43 1.65 -2.31 -12.69
CA LEU A 43 0.28 -2.59 -12.24
C LEU A 43 -0.09 -4.06 -12.47
N ALA A 44 0.42 -4.67 -13.55
CA ALA A 44 0.23 -6.09 -13.83
C ALA A 44 0.92 -7.04 -12.83
N ALA A 45 1.82 -6.54 -11.97
CA ALA A 45 2.45 -7.32 -10.91
C ALA A 45 1.70 -7.21 -9.56
N VAL A 46 0.69 -6.34 -9.46
CA VAL A 46 -0.14 -6.20 -8.26
C VAL A 46 -1.21 -7.28 -8.27
N GLU A 47 -1.23 -8.13 -7.24
CA GLU A 47 -2.25 -9.17 -7.10
C GLU A 47 -3.53 -8.59 -6.50
N LYS A 48 -3.39 -7.89 -5.37
CA LYS A 48 -4.51 -7.34 -4.60
C LYS A 48 -4.09 -6.16 -3.74
N LEU A 49 -5.09 -5.41 -3.28
CA LEU A 49 -4.93 -4.42 -2.21
C LEU A 49 -5.56 -4.95 -0.92
N CYS A 50 -4.86 -4.79 0.20
CA CYS A 50 -5.43 -5.09 1.52
C CYS A 50 -5.78 -3.80 2.26
N LEU A 51 -6.99 -3.76 2.82
CA LEU A 51 -7.55 -2.61 3.53
C LEU A 51 -8.23 -3.11 4.82
N SER A 52 -8.23 -2.28 5.86
CA SER A 52 -9.10 -2.54 7.01
C SER A 52 -10.55 -2.16 6.70
N GLU A 53 -11.49 -2.75 7.43
CA GLU A 53 -12.92 -2.38 7.38
C GLU A 53 -13.21 -1.11 8.19
N LEU A 54 -12.21 -0.58 8.91
CA LEU A 54 -12.32 0.59 9.76
C LEU A 54 -11.89 1.87 9.03
N SER A 55 -12.24 3.01 9.62
CA SER A 55 -11.85 4.34 9.14
C SER A 55 -10.40 4.67 9.55
N ASP A 56 -9.46 3.94 8.96
CA ASP A 56 -8.02 4.11 9.13
C ASP A 56 -7.34 4.65 7.87
N ASN A 57 -6.04 4.90 7.93
CA ASN A 57 -5.28 5.51 6.82
C ASN A 57 -4.36 4.53 6.07
N PHE A 58 -4.36 3.24 6.43
CA PHE A 58 -3.44 2.23 5.92
C PHE A 58 -4.03 1.43 4.77
N PHE A 59 -3.14 1.03 3.86
CA PHE A 59 -3.41 0.03 2.84
C PHE A 59 -2.12 -0.70 2.49
N ALA A 60 -2.25 -1.95 2.05
CA ALA A 60 -1.14 -2.70 1.49
C ALA A 60 -1.33 -2.99 0.00
N VAL A 61 -0.22 -3.00 -0.74
CA VAL A 61 -0.16 -3.44 -2.13
C VAL A 61 0.59 -4.76 -2.15
N ILE A 62 -0.11 -5.83 -2.51
CA ILE A 62 0.45 -7.19 -2.55
C ILE A 62 1.06 -7.45 -3.93
N VAL A 63 2.34 -7.84 -3.94
CA VAL A 63 3.15 -7.97 -5.15
C VAL A 63 3.90 -9.31 -5.12
N PRO A 64 3.32 -10.43 -5.58
CA PRO A 64 3.89 -11.77 -5.41
C PRO A 64 5.30 -11.96 -5.98
N THR A 65 5.66 -11.17 -6.99
CA THR A 65 6.96 -11.25 -7.65
C THR A 65 8.09 -10.59 -6.85
N GLU A 66 7.77 -9.85 -5.78
CA GLU A 66 8.74 -9.17 -4.91
C GLU A 66 8.15 -8.95 -3.50
N TYR A 67 8.65 -8.00 -2.71
CA TYR A 67 8.11 -7.69 -1.38
C TYR A 67 6.94 -6.71 -1.48
N ASP A 68 6.00 -6.75 -0.54
CA ASP A 68 4.80 -5.92 -0.54
C ASP A 68 5.09 -4.46 -0.14
N LEU A 69 4.09 -3.60 -0.28
CA LEU A 69 4.10 -2.25 0.29
C LEU A 69 3.05 -2.14 1.38
N LEU A 70 3.44 -1.59 2.53
CA LEU A 70 2.50 -1.02 3.51
C LEU A 70 2.65 0.50 3.50
N LEU A 71 1.55 1.19 3.21
CA LEU A 71 1.47 2.65 3.08
C LEU A 71 0.39 3.21 4.01
N ALA A 72 0.59 4.45 4.47
CA ALA A 72 -0.43 5.24 5.14
C ALA A 72 -0.60 6.63 4.52
N THR A 73 -1.86 7.07 4.38
CA THR A 73 -2.24 8.39 3.87
C THR A 73 -3.69 8.74 4.23
N THR A 74 -3.98 10.02 4.39
CA THR A 74 -5.36 10.51 4.58
C THR A 74 -6.19 10.45 3.29
N ARG A 75 -5.53 10.22 2.13
CA ARG A 75 -6.16 10.11 0.81
C ARG A 75 -6.24 8.66 0.32
N LYS A 76 -6.43 7.73 1.27
CA LYS A 76 -6.49 6.28 1.05
C LYS A 76 -7.53 5.94 -0.01
N THR A 77 -8.74 6.48 0.15
CA THR A 77 -9.87 6.22 -0.74
C THR A 77 -9.55 6.66 -2.17
N GLU A 78 -9.00 7.85 -2.39
CA GLU A 78 -8.65 8.31 -3.73
C GLU A 78 -7.57 7.45 -4.38
N ILE A 79 -6.55 7.03 -3.63
CA ILE A 79 -5.50 6.14 -4.15
C ILE A 79 -6.09 4.79 -4.57
N VAL A 80 -6.91 4.17 -3.72
CA VAL A 80 -7.56 2.88 -4.01
C VAL A 80 -8.43 3.00 -5.25
N THR A 81 -9.26 4.04 -5.35
CA THR A 81 -10.11 4.28 -6.52
C THR A 81 -9.27 4.42 -7.80
N VAL A 82 -8.22 5.22 -7.77
CA VAL A 82 -7.34 5.41 -8.95
C VAL A 82 -6.68 4.09 -9.37
N LEU A 83 -6.24 3.25 -8.43
CA LEU A 83 -5.64 1.95 -8.74
C LEU A 83 -6.64 1.00 -9.37
N VAL A 84 -7.85 0.89 -8.80
CA VAL A 84 -8.93 0.06 -9.34
C VAL A 84 -9.30 0.51 -10.76
N GLU A 85 -9.48 1.82 -10.99
CA GLU A 85 -9.78 2.36 -12.32
C GLU A 85 -8.64 2.14 -13.33
N SER A 86 -7.39 2.33 -12.90
CA SER A 86 -6.22 2.16 -13.79
C SER A 86 -6.02 0.70 -14.21
N MET A 87 -6.34 -0.27 -13.35
CA MET A 87 -6.20 -1.70 -13.67
C MET A 87 -7.36 -2.21 -14.53
N LYS A 88 -8.59 -1.78 -14.25
CA LYS A 88 -9.77 -2.08 -15.09
C LYS A 88 -9.57 -1.65 -16.54
N THR A 89 -9.06 -0.43 -16.75
CA THR A 89 -8.84 0.14 -18.10
C THR A 89 -7.71 -0.52 -18.88
N THR A 90 -6.69 -1.07 -18.20
CA THR A 90 -5.46 -1.53 -18.85
C THR A 90 -5.45 -3.02 -19.17
N SER A 91 -6.19 -3.84 -18.41
CA SER A 91 -5.97 -5.31 -18.42
C SER A 91 -7.22 -6.18 -18.47
N ASN A 92 -8.44 -5.61 -18.46
CA ASN A 92 -9.68 -6.34 -18.19
C ASN A 92 -9.64 -7.20 -16.90
N TYR A 93 -8.62 -7.01 -16.06
CA TYR A 93 -8.44 -7.65 -14.77
C TYR A 93 -9.01 -6.74 -13.69
N GLU A 94 -9.90 -7.28 -12.88
CA GLU A 94 -10.41 -6.58 -11.70
C GLU A 94 -9.41 -6.76 -10.55
N LEU A 95 -8.80 -5.66 -10.13
CA LEU A 95 -7.94 -5.63 -8.96
C LEU A 95 -8.74 -6.09 -7.74
N GLU A 96 -8.30 -7.17 -7.10
CA GLU A 96 -8.94 -7.69 -5.89
C GLU A 96 -8.72 -6.72 -4.72
N LEU A 97 -9.80 -6.46 -3.98
CA LEU A 97 -9.76 -5.73 -2.71
C LEU A 97 -10.03 -6.71 -1.58
N HIS A 98 -9.01 -6.95 -0.76
CA HIS A 98 -9.11 -7.77 0.44
C HIS A 98 -9.41 -6.87 1.65
N LEU A 99 -10.62 -6.98 2.19
CA LEU A 99 -11.04 -6.26 3.39
C LEU A 99 -10.89 -7.17 4.61
N SER A 100 -10.06 -6.74 5.56
CA SER A 100 -9.88 -7.44 6.84
C SER A 100 -9.25 -6.52 7.88
N ASN A 101 -9.72 -6.60 9.12
CA ASN A 101 -9.10 -5.90 10.25
C ASN A 101 -7.80 -6.56 10.74
N SER A 102 -7.37 -7.64 10.09
CA SER A 102 -5.99 -8.11 10.15
C SER A 102 -5.54 -8.74 8.84
N PHE A 103 -4.34 -8.40 8.38
CA PHE A 103 -3.74 -9.04 7.22
C PHE A 103 -2.22 -9.08 7.27
N GLU A 104 -1.66 -10.08 6.60
CA GLU A 104 -0.22 -10.26 6.43
C GLU A 104 0.29 -9.56 5.17
N TYR A 105 1.56 -9.15 5.23
CA TYR A 105 2.30 -8.64 4.09
C TYR A 105 3.80 -8.96 4.23
N HIS A 106 4.46 -9.18 3.09
CA HIS A 106 5.89 -9.42 2.98
C HIS A 106 6.63 -8.08 3.00
N ALA A 107 7.08 -7.65 4.17
CA ALA A 107 7.80 -6.38 4.32
C ALA A 107 9.22 -6.39 3.71
N ALA A 108 9.77 -7.59 3.48
CA ALA A 108 10.99 -7.92 2.73
C ALA A 108 10.91 -9.38 2.27
N SER A 109 11.96 -9.90 1.60
CA SER A 109 12.03 -11.29 1.11
C SER A 109 11.78 -12.36 2.16
N ASP A 110 12.22 -12.11 3.38
CA ASP A 110 12.27 -13.04 4.51
C ASP A 110 11.55 -12.47 5.74
N ILE A 111 10.88 -11.32 5.59
CA ILE A 111 10.21 -10.62 6.69
C ILE A 111 8.73 -10.54 6.40
N ILE A 112 7.94 -11.38 7.07
CA ILE A 112 6.48 -11.33 7.07
C ILE A 112 6.03 -10.54 8.29
N LYS A 113 5.07 -9.65 8.09
CA LYS A 113 4.44 -8.89 9.16
C LYS A 113 2.93 -8.99 9.05
N GLU A 114 2.28 -8.88 10.19
CA GLU A 114 0.84 -8.74 10.28
C GLU A 114 0.51 -7.33 10.78
N ILE A 115 -0.46 -6.68 10.14
CA ILE A 115 -1.04 -5.44 10.61
C ILE A 115 -2.45 -5.71 11.13
N GLN A 116 -2.73 -5.23 12.34
CA GLN A 116 -3.97 -5.44 13.07
C GLN A 116 -4.63 -4.10 13.37
N PHE A 117 -5.94 -4.04 13.20
CA PHE A 117 -6.78 -2.86 13.41
C PHE A 117 -7.86 -3.16 14.44
N GLU A 118 -8.01 -2.26 15.41
CA GLU A 118 -9.01 -2.36 16.48
C GLU A 118 -9.70 -1.01 16.65
N GLU A 119 -11.02 -1.02 16.86
CA GLU A 119 -11.72 0.18 17.32
C GLU A 119 -11.18 0.60 18.70
N ALA A 120 -10.91 1.89 18.84
CA ALA A 120 -10.47 2.47 20.10
C ALA A 120 -11.20 3.79 20.37
N LYS A 121 -11.15 4.24 21.62
CA LYS A 121 -11.80 5.49 22.02
C LYS A 121 -11.17 6.66 21.25
N GLY A 122 -11.90 7.21 20.29
CA GLY A 122 -11.45 8.33 19.47
C GLY A 122 -10.77 7.97 18.14
N GLY A 123 -10.80 6.70 17.69
CA GLY A 123 -10.30 6.33 16.37
C GLY A 123 -9.99 4.85 16.21
N VAL A 124 -9.07 4.55 15.29
CA VAL A 124 -8.57 3.19 15.05
C VAL A 124 -7.19 3.04 15.67
N LYS A 125 -7.02 1.99 16.48
CA LYS A 125 -5.71 1.57 16.97
C LYS A 125 -5.12 0.59 15.98
N THR A 126 -3.89 0.86 15.55
CA THR A 126 -3.16 0.03 14.59
C THR A 126 -1.91 -0.56 15.25
N LYS A 127 -1.70 -1.86 15.06
CA LYS A 127 -0.52 -2.58 15.54
C LYS A 127 0.13 -3.31 14.38
N ILE A 128 1.46 -3.24 14.27
CA ILE A 128 2.24 -4.02 13.32
C ILE A 128 3.11 -4.99 14.11
N VAL A 129 2.98 -6.28 13.84
CA VAL A 129 3.75 -7.35 14.50
C VAL A 129 4.59 -8.11 13.48
N ASN A 130 5.74 -8.62 13.92
CA ASN A 130 6.50 -9.59 13.12
C ASN A 130 5.85 -10.96 13.32
N LYS A 131 5.76 -11.73 12.24
CA LYS A 131 5.27 -13.10 12.28
C LYS A 131 6.42 -14.11 12.30
#